data_AF-A0AAF1BV76-F1
#
_entry.id   AF-A0AAF1BV76-F1
#
_cell.length_a   1.000
_cell.length_b   1.000
_cell.length_c   1.000
_cell.angle_alpha   90.00
_cell.angle_beta   90.00
_cell.angle_gamma   90.00
#
_symmetry.space_group_name_H-M   'P 1'
#
loop_
_entity.id
_entity.type
_entity.pdbx_description
1 polymer ?
#
loop_
_entity_poly.entity_id
_entity_poly.type
_entity_poly.pdbx_seq_one_letter_code
_entity_poly.pdbx_strand_id
1 'polypeptide(L)'
;MKKFLSTFLLGSTLVLAACGGGGDSADNGDDSSTDEAHPGEQVAKQNCSSCHGADFTGASGPALAGTSLSEDEFTDIVKNGKGGMPAFGSLSDEEVSDLYDYFTK
;
A
#
# COMPACT_ATOMS: atom_id res chain seq x y z
N MET A 1 -26.01 28.78 5.27
CA MET A 1 -27.36 29.24 5.65
C MET A 1 -28.36 28.68 4.66
N LYS A 2 -29.43 28.02 5.17
CA LYS A 2 -30.68 27.72 4.47
C LYS A 2 -30.52 26.65 3.37
N LYS A 3 -31.31 25.57 3.25
CA LYS A 3 -32.60 25.10 3.79
C LYS A 3 -32.94 23.90 2.87
N PHE A 4 -33.35 22.73 3.34
CA PHE A 4 -34.73 22.23 3.41
C PHE A 4 -34.57 20.74 3.75
N LEU A 5 -34.96 20.24 4.92
CA LEU A 5 -36.31 19.94 5.40
C LEU A 5 -37.05 18.86 4.58
N SER A 6 -37.39 17.79 5.31
CA SER A 6 -38.49 16.83 5.12
C SER A 6 -38.20 15.53 4.35
N THR A 7 -38.72 14.35 4.69
CA THR A 7 -39.42 13.74 5.85
C THR A 7 -39.90 12.38 5.30
N PHE A 8 -39.97 11.35 6.14
CA PHE A 8 -40.75 10.10 5.96
C PHE A 8 -40.22 9.04 4.98
N LEU A 9 -39.92 7.84 5.48
CA LEU A 9 -40.96 6.85 5.79
C LEU A 9 -40.42 5.74 6.71
N LEU A 10 -41.09 5.56 7.84
CA LEU A 10 -40.99 4.38 8.69
C LEU A 10 -41.38 3.14 7.88
N GLY A 11 -40.46 2.21 7.71
CA GLY A 11 -40.71 0.87 7.19
C GLY A 11 -40.09 -0.17 8.10
N SER A 12 -40.81 -0.53 9.15
CA SER A 12 -40.49 -1.67 10.02
C SER A 12 -40.52 -2.98 9.22
N THR A 13 -39.35 -3.57 8.98
CA THR A 13 -39.22 -5.03 8.92
C THR A 13 -38.25 -5.47 9.99
N LEU A 14 -38.83 -5.86 11.12
CA LEU A 14 -38.17 -6.50 12.24
C LEU A 14 -37.66 -7.87 11.78
N VAL A 15 -36.39 -7.98 11.41
CA VAL A 15 -35.70 -9.26 11.27
C VAL A 15 -34.88 -9.48 12.55
N LEU A 16 -35.41 -10.30 13.44
CA LEU A 16 -34.65 -10.86 14.57
C LEU A 16 -33.63 -11.85 13.99
N ALA A 17 -32.41 -11.38 13.76
CA ALA A 17 -31.26 -12.23 13.50
C ALA A 17 -30.16 -11.90 14.53
N ALA A 18 -30.04 -12.83 15.49
CA ALA A 18 -28.81 -13.32 16.11
C ALA A 18 -27.73 -12.33 16.61
N CYS A 19 -27.43 -12.53 17.91
CA CYS A 19 -26.29 -12.08 18.68
C CYS A 19 -24.95 -12.02 17.91
N GLY A 20 -24.25 -10.88 17.98
CA GLY A 20 -22.84 -10.73 17.60
C GLY A 20 -22.49 -9.25 17.37
N GLY A 21 -21.88 -8.60 18.36
CA GLY A 21 -21.79 -7.15 18.46
C GLY A 21 -20.80 -6.44 17.52
N GLY A 22 -21.18 -5.21 17.17
CA GLY A 22 -20.35 -4.01 17.32
C GLY A 22 -19.34 -3.69 16.22
N GLY A 23 -19.66 -2.66 15.41
CA GLY A 23 -18.64 -1.88 14.70
C GLY A 23 -19.12 -1.27 13.38
N ASP A 24 -19.80 -0.13 13.45
CA ASP A 24 -20.00 0.77 12.32
C ASP A 24 -18.65 1.32 11.80
N SER A 25 -18.39 1.21 10.50
CA SER A 25 -17.50 2.13 9.79
C SER A 25 -17.89 2.16 8.32
N ALA A 26 -18.40 3.32 7.91
CA ALA A 26 -18.54 3.70 6.53
C ALA A 26 -17.17 3.99 5.92
N ASP A 27 -16.87 3.41 4.76
CA ASP A 27 -15.93 3.96 3.77
C ASP A 27 -16.22 3.24 2.43
N ASN A 28 -16.96 3.91 1.55
CA ASN A 28 -16.47 4.41 0.25
C ASN A 28 -16.06 3.28 -0.71
N GLY A 29 -16.79 3.21 -1.83
CA GLY A 29 -16.46 2.29 -2.90
C GLY A 29 -15.08 2.60 -3.47
N ASP A 30 -14.42 1.57 -3.96
CA ASP A 30 -13.51 1.74 -5.08
C ASP A 30 -13.36 0.40 -5.80
N ASP A 31 -13.32 0.51 -7.11
CA ASP A 31 -13.08 -0.50 -8.12
C ASP A 31 -12.23 -1.68 -7.62
N SER A 32 -12.87 -2.83 -7.39
CA SER A 32 -12.18 -4.11 -7.39
C SER A 32 -11.81 -4.46 -8.83
N SER A 33 -10.84 -3.72 -9.38
CA SER A 33 -9.94 -4.30 -10.36
C SER A 33 -9.16 -5.36 -9.60
N THR A 34 -9.49 -6.63 -9.86
CA THR A 34 -8.72 -7.79 -9.40
C THR A 34 -7.40 -7.84 -10.16
N ASP A 35 -6.57 -6.81 -9.96
CA ASP A 35 -5.15 -6.86 -10.21
C ASP A 35 -4.56 -7.29 -8.87
N GLU A 36 -4.22 -8.57 -8.75
CA GLU A 36 -3.58 -9.11 -7.57
C GLU A 36 -2.33 -8.26 -7.26
N ALA A 37 -2.41 -7.45 -6.20
CA ALA A 37 -1.35 -6.52 -5.85
C ALA A 37 -0.04 -7.28 -5.68
N HIS A 38 1.05 -6.73 -6.23
CA HIS A 38 2.34 -7.40 -6.13
C HIS A 38 2.74 -7.54 -4.65
N PRO A 39 3.26 -8.69 -4.19
CA PRO A 39 3.70 -8.83 -2.80
C PRO A 39 4.70 -7.74 -2.38
N GLY A 40 5.61 -7.36 -3.30
CA GLY A 40 6.56 -6.27 -3.06
C GLY A 40 5.96 -4.86 -3.03
N GLU A 41 4.76 -4.64 -3.56
CA GLU A 41 4.16 -3.30 -3.65
C GLU A 41 3.85 -2.73 -2.25
N GLN A 42 3.30 -3.55 -1.36
CA GLN A 42 2.99 -3.12 0.01
C GLN A 42 4.27 -2.75 0.77
N VAL A 43 5.30 -3.59 0.67
CA VAL A 43 6.60 -3.35 1.31
C VAL A 43 7.23 -2.07 0.75
N ALA A 44 7.17 -1.86 -0.57
CA ALA A 44 7.69 -0.66 -1.23
C ALA A 44 6.98 0.61 -0.76
N LYS A 45 5.65 0.58 -0.68
CA LYS A 45 4.85 1.72 -0.20
C LYS A 45 5.18 2.09 1.23
N GLN A 46 5.38 1.10 2.10
CA GLN A 46 5.66 1.32 3.53
C GLN A 46 7.08 1.83 3.79
N ASN A 47 8.08 1.32 3.05
CA ASN A 47 9.48 1.54 3.39
C ASN A 47 10.22 2.50 2.44
N CYS A 48 9.80 2.60 1.17
CA CYS A 48 10.60 3.24 0.12
C CYS A 48 10.01 4.57 -0.36
N SER A 49 8.68 4.70 -0.36
CA SER A 49 7.95 5.79 -1.02
C SER A 49 8.30 7.19 -0.49
N SER A 50 8.61 7.31 0.80
CA SER A 50 8.93 8.59 1.44
C SER A 50 10.18 9.27 0.87
N CYS A 51 11.13 8.47 0.37
CA CYS A 51 12.38 8.96 -0.21
C CYS A 51 12.40 8.82 -1.73
N HIS A 52 11.79 7.78 -2.28
CA HIS A 52 11.83 7.46 -3.71
C HIS A 52 10.60 7.92 -4.50
N GLY A 53 9.67 8.61 -3.83
CA GLY A 53 8.41 9.10 -4.41
C GLY A 53 7.27 8.09 -4.29
N ALA A 54 6.03 8.59 -4.27
CA ALA A 54 4.83 7.76 -4.17
C ALA A 54 4.72 6.75 -5.33
N ASP A 55 5.14 7.17 -6.53
CA ASP A 55 5.15 6.36 -7.74
C ASP A 55 6.53 5.74 -8.03
N PHE A 56 7.48 5.83 -7.09
CA PHE A 56 8.83 5.29 -7.20
C PHE A 56 9.66 5.80 -8.40
N THR A 57 9.27 6.94 -8.98
CA THR A 57 9.95 7.63 -10.09
C THR A 57 11.10 8.55 -9.62
N GLY A 58 11.36 8.58 -8.32
CA GLY A 58 12.42 9.37 -7.69
C GLY A 58 11.89 10.62 -6.99
N ALA A 59 12.55 10.98 -5.90
CA ALA A 59 12.30 12.22 -5.16
C ALA A 59 13.59 12.69 -4.48
N SER A 60 13.77 12.38 -3.19
CA SER A 60 15.02 12.60 -2.47
C SER A 60 16.07 11.54 -2.81
N GLY A 61 15.60 10.32 -3.12
CA GLY A 61 16.38 9.23 -3.69
C GLY A 61 16.10 9.04 -5.19
N PRO A 62 16.93 8.25 -5.89
CA PRO A 62 16.77 7.96 -7.31
C PRO A 62 15.47 7.20 -7.60
N ALA A 63 15.08 7.12 -8.88
CA ALA A 63 13.99 6.25 -9.32
C ALA A 63 14.31 4.78 -8.98
N LEU A 64 13.29 4.04 -8.51
CA LEU A 64 13.38 2.60 -8.30
C LEU A 64 12.68 1.83 -9.42
N ALA A 65 11.58 2.37 -9.96
CA ALA A 65 10.86 1.76 -11.07
C ALA A 65 11.77 1.64 -12.31
N GLY A 66 11.83 0.44 -12.89
CA GLY A 66 12.69 0.12 -14.02
C GLY A 66 14.18 0.05 -13.65
N THR A 67 14.51 -0.33 -12.42
CA THR A 67 15.90 -0.45 -11.98
C THR A 67 16.71 -1.38 -12.89
N SER A 68 17.94 -0.98 -13.21
CA SER A 68 18.89 -1.77 -14.00
C SER A 68 19.89 -2.55 -13.15
N LEU A 69 19.70 -2.55 -11.84
CA LEU A 69 20.54 -3.30 -10.90
C LEU A 69 20.30 -4.80 -11.05
N SER A 70 21.30 -5.63 -10.75
CA SER A 70 21.05 -7.05 -10.49
C SER A 70 20.35 -7.23 -9.15
N GLU A 71 19.69 -8.36 -8.96
CA GLU A 71 19.04 -8.72 -7.69
C GLU A 71 20.04 -8.70 -6.52
N ASP A 72 21.26 -9.21 -6.73
CA ASP A 72 22.32 -9.21 -5.71
C ASP A 72 22.72 -7.78 -5.32
N GLU A 73 22.93 -6.88 -6.30
CA GLU A 73 23.31 -5.49 -6.01
C GLU A 73 22.14 -4.73 -5.35
N PHE A 74 20.91 -4.97 -5.80
CA PHE A 74 19.72 -4.42 -5.17
C PHE A 74 19.60 -4.88 -3.71
N THR A 75 19.76 -6.18 -3.46
CA THR A 75 19.68 -6.78 -2.13
C THR A 75 20.73 -6.21 -1.19
N ASP A 76 21.98 -6.10 -1.65
CA ASP A 76 23.07 -5.50 -0.86
C ASP A 76 22.75 -4.05 -0.49
N ILE A 77 22.29 -3.23 -1.45
CA ILE A 77 21.93 -1.83 -1.22
C ILE A 77 20.76 -1.71 -0.25
N VAL A 78 19.72 -2.54 -0.39
CA VAL A 78 18.55 -2.49 0.50
C VAL A 78 18.95 -2.91 1.92
N LYS A 79 19.71 -4.00 2.06
CA LYS A 79 20.07 -4.53 3.38
C LYS A 79 21.12 -3.71 4.10
N ASN A 80 22.11 -3.18 3.39
CA ASN A 80 23.27 -2.49 3.97
C ASN A 80 23.22 -0.96 3.82
N GLY A 81 22.32 -0.44 2.99
CA GLY A 81 22.23 0.97 2.66
C GLY A 81 23.31 1.42 1.67
N LYS A 82 23.16 2.62 1.12
CA LYS A 82 24.15 3.23 0.21
C LYS A 82 24.08 4.75 0.25
N GLY A 83 25.20 5.39 0.58
CA GLY A 83 25.28 6.85 0.68
C GLY A 83 24.31 7.39 1.73
N GLY A 84 23.28 8.13 1.29
CA GLY A 84 22.23 8.65 2.16
C GLY A 84 21.05 7.69 2.41
N MET A 85 20.99 6.55 1.72
CA MET A 85 19.95 5.54 1.93
C MET A 85 20.29 4.70 3.16
N PRO A 86 19.42 4.65 4.19
CA PRO A 86 19.65 3.82 5.37
C PRO A 86 19.56 2.33 5.03
N ALA A 87 20.13 1.49 5.90
CA ALA A 87 20.02 0.05 5.83
C ALA A 87 18.62 -0.43 6.25
N PHE A 88 18.02 -1.33 5.48
CA PHE A 88 16.77 -2.03 5.78
C PHE A 88 17.00 -3.51 6.08
N GLY A 89 18.07 -3.82 6.81
CA GLY A 89 18.47 -5.20 7.14
C GLY A 89 17.47 -6.00 8.00
N SER A 90 16.38 -5.38 8.46
CA SER A 90 15.27 -6.08 9.10
C SER A 90 14.31 -6.77 8.12
N LEU A 91 14.35 -6.40 6.83
CA LEU A 91 13.57 -7.06 5.79
C LEU A 91 14.14 -8.45 5.52
N SER A 92 13.26 -9.43 5.38
CA SER A 92 13.62 -10.79 5.00
C SER A 92 14.14 -10.85 3.56
N ASP A 93 14.88 -11.92 3.22
CA ASP A 93 15.33 -12.13 1.84
C ASP A 93 14.15 -12.22 0.85
N GLU A 94 13.04 -12.82 1.27
CA GLU A 94 11.82 -12.94 0.46
C GLU A 94 11.20 -11.57 0.17
N GLU A 95 11.05 -10.71 1.18
CA GLU A 95 10.54 -9.34 0.99
C GLU A 95 11.45 -8.51 0.07
N VAL A 96 12.78 -8.71 0.15
CA VAL A 96 13.72 -7.98 -0.70
C VAL A 96 13.68 -8.48 -2.15
N SER A 97 13.51 -9.78 -2.36
CA SER A 97 13.30 -10.37 -3.69
C SER A 97 11.97 -9.89 -4.30
N ASP A 98 10.90 -9.87 -3.52
CA ASP A 98 9.60 -9.33 -3.94
C ASP A 98 9.68 -7.84 -4.33
N LEU A 99 10.48 -7.05 -3.61
CA LEU A 99 10.76 -5.65 -3.97
C LEU A 99 11.50 -5.55 -5.31
N TYR A 100 12.53 -6.38 -5.51
CA TYR A 100 13.28 -6.41 -6.76
C TYR A 100 12.37 -6.76 -7.95
N ASP A 101 11.55 -7.80 -7.81
CA ASP A 101 10.57 -8.21 -8.82
C ASP A 101 9.52 -7.12 -9.08
N TYR A 102 9.14 -6.36 -8.06
CA TYR A 102 8.23 -5.24 -8.23
C TYR A 102 8.83 -4.12 -9.09
N PHE A 103 10.09 -3.78 -8.86
CA PHE A 103 10.76 -2.65 -9.49
C PHE A 103 11.36 -2.94 -10.87
N THR A 104 11.45 -4.22 -11.26
CA THR A 104 12.00 -4.64 -12.56
C THR A 104 10.94 -4.99 -13.60
N LYS A 105 9.66 -4.91 -13.23
CA LYS A 105 8.51 -5.09 -14.12
C LYS A 105 8.34 -3.98 -15.15
#